data_AF-A0A921R4B5-F1
#
_entry.id   AF-A0A921R4B5-F1
#
_cell.length_a   1.000
_cell.length_b   1.000
_cell.length_c   1.000
_cell.angle_alpha   90.00
_cell.angle_beta   90.00
_cell.angle_gamma   90.00
#
_symmetry.space_group_name_H-M   'P 1'
#
loop_
_entity.id
_entity.type
_entity.pdbx_description
1 polymer ?
#
loop_
_entity_poly.entity_id
_entity_poly.type
_entity_poly.pdbx_seq_one_letter_code
_entity_poly.pdbx_strand_id
1 'polypeptide(L)'
;MGFPCTNLMPLPLLGSAVLTARRTPSLATTTTSSSSSSGGLARGATGRAVMLPALSARSSPSPSSGDSKDHHDHVAGIGIAESLEGKNFLITGGTGFLAKVLIEKILRANPDVGKIYVMIKAKDAEEAFKRLQTEVVDAELFRCLQEIHGKGFHNFIARKLVPVVGDIKENNLGIAQELAHKIQDEVDIIVNSAGNTTFHERYDVALDINTLGPLRIMSFARRFRRLKLFLHVSTAYVNGQRQGVALEKPFRMGDSIANEILLSSAQCSSEHAANGAALDIEAEIKLAFDLTTKSDDQASRTQQMKDLGLKRANHHGWQDTYVFTKAMGEMVINSMRGEIPVVIIRPSVIESTLRDPFPGWIQGNRMLDPIIIYYGKGQMCSFLGDPDCVLDLVPADIVVNVTLASMAKHTRTQVAAPGMHVYQVASSTVNPLVFRDVFQSVFHHFSRSPVMDAAGQPIPVRPMRFCGSMEQYASNVETNAATLQTRWARRPAAAPSAEERRLRKAVIAQIMHLGRIYEPYTFYGGRFDTANTEALLAEMSEEERARFHSDVRTVDWEDYLINVHVPGVRKHVMKGRGSNKPSIGRKLCMQPAGHHPSEHLIGGGLR
;
A
#
# COMPACT_ATOMS: atom_id res chain seq x y z
N MET A 1 -5.29 -0.89 -52.55
CA MET A 1 -5.28 -2.02 -51.60
C MET A 1 -4.86 -1.48 -50.25
N GLY A 2 -5.85 -1.11 -49.43
CA GLY A 2 -5.64 -0.54 -48.10
C GLY A 2 -6.28 -1.46 -47.06
N PHE A 3 -5.53 -1.79 -46.02
CA PHE A 3 -6.05 -2.55 -44.88
C PHE A 3 -6.70 -1.59 -43.87
N PRO A 4 -7.82 -1.98 -43.22
CA PRO A 4 -8.67 -1.07 -42.49
C PRO A 4 -8.25 -0.88 -41.03
N CYS A 5 -8.37 0.37 -40.56
CA CYS A 5 -8.45 0.74 -39.16
C CYS A 5 -9.59 -0.01 -38.46
N THR A 6 -9.31 -0.64 -37.32
CA THR A 6 -10.34 -1.19 -36.43
C THR A 6 -10.40 -0.39 -35.13
N ASN A 7 -11.43 0.46 -35.09
CA ASN A 7 -12.21 0.99 -33.97
C ASN A 7 -11.72 0.70 -32.53
N LEU A 8 -11.14 1.74 -31.90
CA LEU A 8 -11.37 2.03 -30.49
C LEU A 8 -12.84 2.43 -30.33
N MET A 9 -13.63 1.64 -29.59
CA MET A 9 -14.99 2.06 -29.22
C MET A 9 -14.92 3.32 -28.33
N PRO A 10 -15.78 4.32 -28.56
CA PRO A 10 -15.93 5.44 -27.64
C PRO A 10 -16.49 4.94 -26.29
N LEU A 11 -15.99 5.50 -25.20
CA LEU A 11 -16.71 5.51 -23.91
C LEU A 11 -18.16 5.97 -24.17
N PRO A 12 -19.18 5.35 -23.54
CA PRO A 12 -20.56 5.77 -23.76
C PRO A 12 -20.74 7.23 -23.33
N LEU A 13 -21.01 8.08 -24.32
CA LEU A 13 -21.43 9.47 -24.16
C LEU A 13 -22.70 9.52 -23.31
N LEU A 14 -22.58 9.93 -22.04
CA LEU A 14 -23.72 10.43 -21.29
C LEU A 14 -24.09 11.79 -21.88
N GLY A 15 -25.05 11.76 -22.80
CA GLY A 15 -25.66 12.95 -23.38
C GLY A 15 -26.24 13.85 -22.29
N SER A 16 -25.89 15.13 -22.39
CA SER A 16 -26.44 16.23 -21.62
C SER A 16 -27.95 16.33 -21.90
N ALA A 17 -28.77 15.86 -20.97
CA ALA A 17 -30.20 16.12 -20.96
C ALA A 17 -30.44 17.40 -20.15
N VAL A 18 -30.61 18.50 -20.87
CA VAL A 18 -31.14 19.77 -20.39
C VAL A 18 -32.53 19.53 -19.80
N LEU A 19 -32.63 19.47 -18.47
CA LEU A 19 -33.92 19.54 -17.77
C LEU A 19 -34.30 21.02 -17.64
N THR A 20 -35.20 21.43 -18.54
CA THR A 20 -35.93 22.69 -18.45
C THR A 20 -36.81 22.68 -17.20
N ALA A 21 -36.53 23.61 -16.28
CA ALA A 21 -37.36 23.86 -15.12
C ALA A 21 -38.75 24.38 -15.56
N ARG A 22 -39.78 23.56 -15.42
CA ARG A 22 -41.18 24.02 -15.44
C ARG A 22 -41.62 24.36 -14.01
N ARG A 23 -41.89 25.65 -13.81
CA ARG A 23 -42.61 26.24 -12.69
C ARG A 23 -44.06 25.74 -12.65
N THR A 24 -44.57 25.47 -11.45
CA THR A 24 -45.98 25.67 -11.03
C THR A 24 -46.06 25.59 -9.48
N PRO A 25 -47.10 26.15 -8.84
CA PRO A 25 -46.90 27.29 -7.94
C PRO A 25 -47.19 27.03 -6.45
N SER A 26 -46.77 28.00 -5.64
CA SER A 26 -47.08 28.17 -4.22
C SER A 26 -48.57 28.38 -3.96
N LEU A 27 -49.13 27.70 -2.96
CA LEU A 27 -50.32 28.17 -2.26
C LEU A 27 -49.91 28.77 -0.91
N ALA A 28 -50.32 30.02 -0.72
CA ALA A 28 -50.30 30.73 0.54
C ALA A 28 -51.50 30.31 1.41
N THR A 29 -51.33 30.35 2.74
CA THR A 29 -52.43 30.55 3.68
C THR A 29 -51.91 31.25 4.93
N THR A 30 -52.16 32.55 4.93
CA THR A 30 -52.64 33.40 6.04
C THR A 30 -52.28 33.09 7.49
N THR A 31 -51.55 34.07 8.04
CA THR A 31 -51.51 34.60 9.41
C THR A 31 -52.73 34.35 10.32
N THR A 32 -52.48 34.00 11.58
CA THR A 32 -53.10 34.64 12.76
C THR A 32 -52.14 34.63 13.97
N SER A 33 -52.24 35.70 14.74
CA SER A 33 -51.39 36.18 15.83
C SER A 33 -51.78 35.68 17.22
N SER A 34 -50.81 35.65 18.14
CA SER A 34 -50.87 35.95 19.61
C SER A 34 -49.81 35.11 20.33
N SER A 35 -49.16 35.47 21.44
CA SER A 35 -48.77 36.70 22.15
C SER A 35 -48.03 36.21 23.41
N SER A 36 -46.93 36.88 23.83
CA SER A 36 -46.32 36.89 25.20
C SER A 36 -45.83 35.54 25.79
N SER A 37 -44.79 35.37 26.61
CA SER A 37 -43.98 36.20 27.55
C SER A 37 -42.81 35.31 28.03
N SER A 38 -41.54 35.71 27.90
CA SER A 38 -40.60 36.18 28.94
C SER A 38 -40.23 35.27 30.13
N GLY A 39 -38.90 35.14 30.36
CA GLY A 39 -38.22 34.84 31.64
C GLY A 39 -37.84 33.37 31.85
N GLY A 40 -36.66 32.96 32.32
CA GLY A 40 -35.52 33.63 32.93
C GLY A 40 -34.83 32.65 33.91
N LEU A 41 -33.52 32.45 33.72
CA LEU A 41 -32.44 32.00 34.65
C LEU A 41 -32.79 31.48 36.07
N ALA A 42 -32.15 30.37 36.48
CA ALA A 42 -31.02 30.34 37.45
C ALA A 42 -30.88 29.01 38.27
N ARG A 43 -29.63 28.81 38.71
CA ARG A 43 -29.00 27.70 39.46
C ARG A 43 -29.57 27.41 40.86
N GLY A 44 -29.29 26.20 41.37
CA GLY A 44 -29.25 25.93 42.83
C GLY A 44 -28.92 24.46 43.16
N ALA A 45 -27.93 24.24 44.02
CA ALA A 45 -27.31 22.95 44.36
C ALA A 45 -27.83 22.32 45.67
N THR A 46 -27.22 21.19 46.05
CA THR A 46 -27.26 20.44 47.35
C THR A 46 -28.43 19.45 47.50
N GLY A 47 -28.32 18.24 48.08
CA GLY A 47 -27.23 17.50 48.71
C GLY A 47 -27.79 16.36 49.59
N ARG A 48 -27.04 15.25 49.66
CA ARG A 48 -26.99 14.23 50.74
C ARG A 48 -28.04 13.10 50.88
N ALA A 49 -27.47 12.00 51.37
CA ALA A 49 -27.92 10.61 51.45
C ALA A 49 -28.31 10.16 52.86
N VAL A 50 -29.06 9.05 52.98
CA VAL A 50 -29.20 8.14 54.16
C VAL A 50 -29.65 6.77 53.61
N MET A 51 -28.86 5.69 53.61
CA MET A 51 -28.50 4.67 54.64
C MET A 51 -29.60 3.62 54.98
N LEU A 52 -29.19 2.34 54.89
CA LEU A 52 -29.87 1.03 55.08
C LEU A 52 -30.41 0.79 56.51
N PRO A 53 -31.19 -0.30 56.77
CA PRO A 53 -30.59 -1.57 57.24
C PRO A 53 -31.33 -2.86 56.78
N ALA A 54 -30.85 -4.00 57.31
CA ALA A 54 -30.84 -5.35 56.72
C ALA A 54 -31.63 -6.43 57.50
N LEU A 55 -31.62 -7.66 56.93
CA LEU A 55 -31.52 -9.02 57.56
C LEU A 55 -32.75 -10.00 57.62
N SER A 56 -32.47 -11.19 57.04
CA SER A 56 -32.88 -12.57 57.41
C SER A 56 -34.33 -13.02 57.12
N ALA A 57 -34.70 -14.29 56.91
CA ALA A 57 -34.08 -15.58 56.54
C ALA A 57 -35.23 -16.62 56.47
N ARG A 58 -35.12 -17.66 55.60
CA ARG A 58 -35.75 -19.03 55.61
C ARG A 58 -36.06 -19.46 54.16
N SER A 59 -35.33 -20.42 53.57
CA SER A 59 -35.32 -21.90 53.72
C SER A 59 -36.10 -22.59 52.58
N SER A 60 -35.41 -23.56 51.96
CA SER A 60 -35.58 -24.23 50.66
C SER A 60 -36.90 -24.99 50.41
N PRO A 61 -37.20 -25.35 49.15
CA PRO A 61 -36.91 -26.74 48.73
C PRO A 61 -36.25 -26.87 47.33
N SER A 62 -35.48 -27.93 47.15
CA SER A 62 -34.85 -28.41 45.89
C SER A 62 -35.74 -29.42 45.14
N PRO A 63 -35.35 -29.95 43.97
CA PRO A 63 -34.93 -29.29 42.74
C PRO A 63 -35.78 -29.78 41.53
N SER A 64 -35.98 -28.95 40.51
CA SER A 64 -36.41 -29.44 39.20
C SER A 64 -35.35 -29.09 38.16
N SER A 65 -34.75 -30.14 37.63
CA SER A 65 -33.85 -30.15 36.48
C SER A 65 -34.43 -29.35 35.31
N GLY A 66 -33.73 -28.29 34.92
CA GLY A 66 -33.95 -27.58 33.67
C GLY A 66 -32.62 -26.99 33.23
N ASP A 67 -32.11 -27.48 32.10
CA ASP A 67 -30.96 -26.94 31.38
C ASP A 67 -31.10 -25.42 31.22
N SER A 68 -30.39 -24.66 32.05
CA SER A 68 -30.03 -23.28 31.73
C SER A 68 -28.64 -23.34 31.12
N LYS A 69 -28.59 -23.40 29.78
CA LYS A 69 -27.41 -22.95 29.04
C LYS A 69 -27.14 -21.52 29.49
N ASP A 70 -26.03 -21.34 30.20
CA ASP A 70 -25.45 -20.03 30.42
C ASP A 70 -25.22 -19.40 29.04
N HIS A 71 -26.13 -18.52 28.64
CA HIS A 71 -25.87 -17.54 27.60
C HIS A 71 -24.87 -16.55 28.18
N HIS A 72 -23.59 -16.90 28.08
CA HIS A 72 -22.55 -15.88 28.00
C HIS A 72 -22.86 -15.08 26.73
N ASP A 73 -23.37 -13.86 26.92
CA ASP A 73 -23.38 -12.81 25.91
C ASP A 73 -21.92 -12.49 25.55
N HIS A 74 -21.32 -13.33 24.70
CA HIS A 74 -20.13 -12.96 23.95
C HIS A 74 -20.56 -11.79 23.06
N VAL A 75 -20.01 -10.60 23.33
CA VAL A 75 -20.13 -9.46 22.41
C VAL A 75 -19.69 -9.95 21.04
N ALA A 76 -20.65 -10.12 20.13
CA ALA A 76 -20.41 -10.71 18.82
C ALA A 76 -19.52 -9.77 18.01
N GLY A 77 -18.21 -10.00 18.04
CA GLY A 77 -17.20 -9.30 17.24
C GLY A 77 -17.51 -9.34 15.74
N ILE A 78 -16.66 -8.76 14.91
CA ILE A 78 -16.96 -8.58 13.47
C ILE A 78 -16.99 -9.88 12.66
N GLY A 79 -16.54 -11.00 13.23
CA GLY A 79 -16.56 -12.33 12.66
C GLY A 79 -15.51 -12.51 11.56
N ILE A 80 -14.24 -12.16 11.84
CA ILE A 80 -13.19 -12.17 10.80
C ILE A 80 -13.04 -13.56 10.17
N ALA A 81 -12.90 -14.61 10.97
CA ALA A 81 -12.69 -15.96 10.44
C ALA A 81 -13.94 -16.47 9.71
N GLU A 82 -15.11 -16.29 10.31
CA GLU A 82 -16.42 -16.70 9.81
C GLU A 82 -16.75 -16.02 8.47
N SER A 83 -16.38 -14.75 8.32
CA SER A 83 -16.60 -13.99 7.09
C SER A 83 -15.87 -14.59 5.87
N LEU A 84 -14.73 -15.25 6.10
CA LEU A 84 -13.91 -15.90 5.06
C LEU A 84 -14.42 -17.29 4.67
N GLU A 85 -15.28 -17.91 5.48
CA GLU A 85 -15.71 -19.30 5.29
C GLU A 85 -16.44 -19.47 3.96
N GLY A 86 -15.97 -20.45 3.17
CA GLY A 86 -16.50 -20.78 1.86
C GLY A 86 -16.39 -19.66 0.81
N LYS A 87 -15.75 -18.52 1.13
CA LYS A 87 -15.62 -17.40 0.19
C LYS A 87 -14.54 -17.66 -0.83
N ASN A 88 -14.84 -17.33 -2.09
CA ASN A 88 -13.86 -17.37 -3.16
C ASN A 88 -13.31 -15.97 -3.43
N PHE A 89 -12.00 -15.89 -3.69
CA PHE A 89 -11.28 -14.64 -3.89
C PHE A 89 -10.69 -14.55 -5.30
N LEU A 90 -10.66 -13.35 -5.87
CA LEU A 90 -9.75 -13.00 -6.96
C LEU A 90 -8.73 -11.99 -6.43
N ILE A 91 -7.44 -12.36 -6.44
CA ILE A 91 -6.36 -11.50 -5.96
C ILE A 91 -5.45 -11.13 -7.12
N THR A 92 -5.35 -9.83 -7.42
CA THR A 92 -4.37 -9.31 -8.39
C THR A 92 -3.06 -8.95 -7.70
N GLY A 93 -1.96 -9.03 -8.45
CA GLY A 93 -0.63 -8.79 -7.87
C GLY A 93 -0.22 -9.86 -6.87
N GLY A 94 -0.69 -11.10 -7.06
CA GLY A 94 -0.53 -12.19 -6.09
C GLY A 94 0.92 -12.59 -5.77
N THR A 95 1.88 -12.25 -6.64
CA THR A 95 3.32 -12.45 -6.40
C THR A 95 3.99 -11.28 -5.67
N GLY A 96 3.24 -10.21 -5.37
CA GLY A 96 3.67 -9.06 -4.59
C GLY A 96 3.74 -9.36 -3.10
N PHE A 97 4.54 -8.57 -2.39
CA PHE A 97 4.83 -8.75 -0.96
C PHE A 97 3.57 -8.78 -0.09
N LEU A 98 2.76 -7.72 -0.10
CA LEU A 98 1.56 -7.64 0.72
C LEU A 98 0.54 -8.74 0.37
N ALA A 99 0.38 -9.03 -0.93
CA ALA A 99 -0.53 -10.07 -1.41
C ALA A 99 -0.14 -11.46 -0.89
N LYS A 100 1.15 -11.77 -0.78
CA LYS A 100 1.62 -13.04 -0.18
C LYS A 100 1.30 -13.13 1.30
N VAL A 101 1.54 -12.07 2.07
CA VAL A 101 1.18 -12.03 3.50
C VAL A 101 -0.33 -12.21 3.67
N LEU A 102 -1.13 -11.57 2.81
CA LEU A 102 -2.58 -11.73 2.81
C LEU A 102 -3.00 -13.16 2.49
N ILE A 103 -2.48 -13.76 1.42
CA ILE A 103 -2.80 -15.15 1.03
C ILE A 103 -2.42 -16.13 2.15
N GLU A 104 -1.22 -15.98 2.71
CA GLU A 104 -0.76 -16.82 3.83
C GLU A 104 -1.69 -16.68 5.04
N LYS A 105 -2.01 -15.45 5.44
CA LYS A 105 -2.87 -15.19 6.59
C LYS A 105 -4.29 -15.71 6.38
N ILE A 106 -4.87 -15.55 5.18
CA ILE A 106 -6.20 -16.11 4.86
C ILE A 106 -6.19 -17.63 5.06
N LEU A 107 -5.23 -18.32 4.45
CA LEU A 107 -5.14 -19.78 4.50
C LEU A 107 -4.89 -20.30 5.93
N ARG A 108 -4.06 -19.59 6.70
CA ARG A 108 -3.70 -19.99 8.07
C ARG A 108 -4.81 -19.64 9.07
N ALA A 109 -5.48 -18.51 8.90
CA ALA A 109 -6.53 -18.07 9.81
C ALA A 109 -7.87 -18.79 9.55
N ASN A 110 -8.17 -19.14 8.30
CA ASN A 110 -9.35 -19.92 7.97
C ASN A 110 -9.09 -20.96 6.85
N PRO A 111 -8.75 -22.21 7.22
CA PRO A 111 -8.57 -23.31 6.27
C PRO A 111 -9.83 -23.66 5.46
N ASP A 112 -11.02 -23.24 5.90
CA ASP A 112 -12.31 -23.48 5.23
C ASP A 112 -12.69 -22.38 4.22
N VAL A 113 -11.77 -21.44 3.97
CA VAL A 113 -11.88 -20.51 2.82
C VAL A 113 -12.08 -21.29 1.51
N GLY A 114 -12.80 -20.70 0.55
CA GLY A 114 -12.97 -21.28 -0.78
C GLY A 114 -11.67 -21.27 -1.60
N LYS A 115 -11.81 -21.08 -2.91
CA LYS A 115 -10.67 -20.92 -3.83
C LYS A 115 -10.17 -19.49 -3.84
N ILE A 116 -8.86 -19.32 -3.91
CA ILE A 116 -8.19 -18.07 -4.16
C ILE A 116 -7.62 -18.13 -5.58
N TYR A 117 -8.28 -17.42 -6.49
CA TYR A 117 -7.81 -17.18 -7.85
C TYR A 117 -6.69 -16.14 -7.80
N VAL A 118 -5.45 -16.57 -8.03
CA VAL A 118 -4.25 -15.73 -7.94
C VAL A 118 -3.85 -15.30 -9.35
N MET A 119 -4.09 -14.03 -9.69
CA MET A 119 -3.74 -13.50 -11.00
C MET A 119 -2.24 -13.25 -11.12
N ILE A 120 -1.61 -13.87 -12.11
CA ILE A 120 -0.18 -13.87 -12.37
C ILE A 120 0.06 -13.51 -13.83
N LYS A 121 0.92 -12.51 -14.05
CA LYS A 121 1.41 -12.16 -15.38
C LYS A 121 2.29 -13.27 -15.93
N ALA A 122 1.84 -14.01 -16.93
CA ALA A 122 2.58 -15.11 -17.52
C ALA A 122 2.20 -15.26 -19.00
N LYS A 123 3.04 -15.95 -19.78
CA LYS A 123 2.76 -16.23 -21.20
C LYS A 123 1.68 -17.30 -21.37
N ASP A 124 1.62 -18.25 -20.44
CA ASP A 124 0.74 -19.42 -20.47
C ASP A 124 0.47 -19.95 -19.05
N ALA A 125 -0.42 -20.94 -18.96
CA ALA A 125 -0.82 -21.53 -17.68
C ALA A 125 0.31 -22.29 -16.97
N GLU A 126 1.25 -22.88 -17.71
CA GLU A 126 2.39 -23.59 -17.17
C GLU A 126 3.34 -22.62 -16.45
N GLU A 127 3.66 -21.49 -17.09
CA GLU A 127 4.45 -20.43 -16.46
C GLU A 127 3.71 -19.84 -15.25
N ALA A 128 2.40 -19.57 -15.34
CA ALA A 128 1.65 -19.07 -14.19
C ALA A 128 1.70 -20.04 -13.00
N PHE A 129 1.56 -21.35 -13.23
CA PHE A 129 1.69 -22.37 -12.19
C PHE A 129 3.10 -22.40 -11.60
N LYS A 130 4.14 -22.38 -12.44
CA LYS A 130 5.53 -22.33 -11.99
C LYS A 130 5.84 -21.10 -11.15
N ARG A 131 5.35 -19.93 -11.56
CA ARG A 131 5.49 -18.68 -10.82
C ARG A 131 4.74 -18.73 -9.49
N LEU A 132 3.51 -19.25 -9.46
CA LEU A 132 2.77 -19.48 -8.21
C LEU A 132 3.59 -20.34 -7.24
N GLN A 133 4.13 -21.47 -7.72
CA GLN A 133 4.93 -22.36 -6.89
C GLN A 133 6.19 -21.66 -6.35
N THR A 134 7.05 -21.17 -7.26
CA THR A 134 8.38 -20.67 -6.91
C THR A 134 8.37 -19.30 -6.22
N GLU A 135 7.43 -18.41 -6.56
CA GLU A 135 7.39 -17.06 -6.01
C GLU A 135 6.51 -16.97 -4.76
N VAL A 136 5.44 -17.77 -4.67
CA VAL A 136 4.46 -17.70 -3.57
C VAL A 136 4.64 -18.89 -2.62
N VAL A 137 4.39 -20.12 -3.07
CA VAL A 137 4.29 -21.32 -2.22
C VAL A 137 5.63 -21.69 -1.58
N ASP A 138 6.74 -21.54 -2.32
CA ASP A 138 8.09 -21.86 -1.87
C ASP A 138 8.73 -20.73 -1.04
N ALA A 139 8.05 -19.58 -0.91
CA ALA A 139 8.56 -18.50 -0.08
C ALA A 139 8.59 -18.94 1.40
N GLU A 140 9.65 -18.55 2.14
CA GLU A 140 9.80 -18.89 3.56
C GLU A 140 8.57 -18.46 4.40
N LEU A 141 7.84 -17.44 3.94
CA LEU A 141 6.56 -17.00 4.52
C LEU A 141 5.58 -18.16 4.76
N PHE A 142 5.49 -19.12 3.83
CA PHE A 142 4.55 -20.24 3.90
C PHE A 142 5.02 -21.38 4.82
N ARG A 143 6.16 -21.23 5.51
CA ARG A 143 6.71 -22.27 6.41
C ARG A 143 5.72 -22.64 7.52
N CYS A 144 5.00 -21.69 8.10
CA CYS A 144 4.02 -22.00 9.14
C CYS A 144 2.86 -22.87 8.61
N LEU A 145 2.37 -22.62 7.39
CA LEU A 145 1.40 -23.50 6.74
C LEU A 145 1.98 -24.89 6.44
N GLN A 146 3.26 -24.97 6.05
CA GLN A 146 3.95 -26.25 5.87
C GLN A 146 4.04 -27.04 7.18
N GLU A 147 4.35 -26.37 8.29
CA GLU A 147 4.38 -26.96 9.63
C GLU A 147 3.00 -27.45 10.08
N ILE A 148 1.94 -26.66 9.84
CA ILE A 148 0.55 -27.00 10.19
C ILE A 148 0.05 -28.22 9.41
N HIS A 149 0.28 -28.28 8.09
CA HIS A 149 -0.29 -29.33 7.23
C HIS A 149 0.64 -30.52 6.99
N GLY A 150 1.93 -30.41 7.32
CA GLY A 150 2.94 -31.45 7.11
C GLY A 150 2.92 -32.02 5.69
N LYS A 151 2.82 -33.34 5.57
CA LYS A 151 2.75 -34.04 4.26
C LYS A 151 1.54 -33.64 3.40
N GLY A 152 0.49 -33.10 4.03
CA GLY A 152 -0.72 -32.63 3.34
C GLY A 152 -0.60 -31.25 2.72
N PHE A 153 0.48 -30.51 2.98
CA PHE A 153 0.64 -29.10 2.57
C PHE A 153 0.40 -28.86 1.08
N HIS A 154 1.09 -29.60 0.20
CA HIS A 154 0.96 -29.38 -1.24
C HIS A 154 -0.45 -29.69 -1.76
N ASN A 155 -1.11 -30.72 -1.21
CA ASN A 155 -2.50 -31.04 -1.57
C ASN A 155 -3.46 -29.95 -1.07
N PHE A 156 -3.25 -29.43 0.14
CA PHE A 156 -4.01 -28.30 0.66
C PHE A 156 -3.86 -27.07 -0.24
N ILE A 157 -2.63 -26.68 -0.57
CA ILE A 157 -2.36 -25.54 -1.45
C ILE A 157 -2.99 -25.74 -2.84
N ALA A 158 -2.83 -26.91 -3.46
CA ALA A 158 -3.39 -27.20 -4.78
C ALA A 158 -4.93 -27.14 -4.82
N ARG A 159 -5.60 -27.41 -3.69
CA ARG A 159 -7.06 -27.27 -3.57
C ARG A 159 -7.52 -25.82 -3.39
N LYS A 160 -6.68 -24.97 -2.78
CA LYS A 160 -7.05 -23.60 -2.41
C LYS A 160 -6.57 -22.56 -3.40
N LEU A 161 -5.37 -22.67 -3.95
CA LEU A 161 -4.78 -21.67 -4.84
C LEU A 161 -4.94 -22.08 -6.30
N VAL A 162 -5.55 -21.22 -7.10
CA VAL A 162 -5.73 -21.40 -8.54
C VAL A 162 -4.95 -20.31 -9.28
N PRO A 163 -3.86 -20.64 -10.01
CA PRO A 163 -3.16 -19.65 -10.80
C PRO A 163 -4.03 -19.21 -11.99
N VAL A 164 -4.11 -17.90 -12.21
CA VAL A 164 -4.85 -17.30 -13.32
C VAL A 164 -3.88 -16.47 -14.16
N VAL A 165 -3.70 -16.84 -15.42
CA VAL A 165 -2.95 -16.00 -16.37
C VAL A 165 -3.72 -14.70 -16.58
N GLY A 166 -3.08 -13.58 -16.30
CA GLY A 166 -3.68 -12.27 -16.53
C GLY A 166 -2.72 -11.11 -16.31
N ASP A 167 -3.02 -9.98 -16.97
CA ASP A 167 -2.32 -8.71 -16.83
C ASP A 167 -3.35 -7.59 -16.76
N ILE A 168 -3.20 -6.71 -15.76
CA ILE A 168 -4.13 -5.59 -15.52
C ILE A 168 -4.09 -4.55 -16.64
N LYS A 169 -3.10 -4.61 -17.52
CA LYS A 169 -2.99 -3.76 -18.71
C LYS A 169 -3.88 -4.21 -19.86
N GLU A 170 -4.28 -5.48 -19.87
CA GLU A 170 -4.98 -6.10 -20.99
C GLU A 170 -6.50 -5.96 -20.87
N ASN A 171 -7.17 -5.98 -22.03
CA ASN A 171 -8.63 -6.05 -22.09
C ASN A 171 -9.13 -7.33 -21.41
N ASN A 172 -10.21 -7.24 -20.62
CA ASN A 172 -10.68 -8.34 -19.77
C ASN A 172 -9.57 -8.95 -18.88
N LEU A 173 -8.55 -8.15 -18.53
CA LEU A 173 -7.40 -8.54 -17.72
C LEU A 173 -6.53 -9.64 -18.36
N GLY A 174 -6.69 -9.90 -19.66
CA GLY A 174 -5.99 -10.99 -20.36
C GLY A 174 -6.40 -12.39 -19.90
N ILE A 175 -7.49 -12.52 -19.15
CA ILE A 175 -7.99 -13.81 -18.65
C ILE A 175 -8.76 -14.50 -19.79
N ALA A 176 -8.45 -15.77 -20.02
CA ALA A 176 -9.15 -16.60 -21.00
C ALA A 176 -10.67 -16.61 -20.72
N GLN A 177 -11.48 -16.49 -21.78
CA GLN A 177 -12.93 -16.23 -21.65
C GLN A 177 -13.67 -17.26 -20.80
N GLU A 178 -13.40 -18.55 -20.98
CA GLU A 178 -14.02 -19.63 -20.20
C GLU A 178 -13.71 -19.50 -18.70
N LEU A 179 -12.44 -19.23 -18.37
CA LEU A 179 -12.01 -19.03 -16.99
C LEU A 179 -12.59 -17.73 -16.41
N ALA A 180 -12.68 -16.67 -17.22
CA ALA A 180 -13.30 -15.41 -16.81
C ALA A 180 -14.78 -15.59 -16.42
N HIS A 181 -15.55 -16.37 -17.18
CA HIS A 181 -16.93 -16.69 -16.84
C HIS A 181 -17.02 -17.44 -15.51
N LYS A 182 -16.17 -18.46 -15.31
CA LYS A 182 -16.10 -19.20 -14.05
C LYS A 182 -15.78 -18.30 -12.85
N ILE A 183 -14.79 -17.42 -13.00
CA ILE A 183 -14.40 -16.46 -11.95
C ILE A 183 -15.55 -15.50 -11.64
N GLN A 184 -16.25 -14.98 -12.66
CA GLN A 184 -17.40 -14.08 -12.50
C GLN A 184 -18.57 -14.72 -11.74
N ASP A 185 -18.76 -16.03 -11.89
CA ASP A 185 -19.83 -16.79 -11.22
C ASP A 185 -19.45 -17.29 -9.82
N GLU A 186 -18.16 -17.57 -9.56
CA GLU A 186 -17.72 -18.17 -8.29
C GLU A 186 -17.22 -17.17 -7.24
N VAL A 187 -16.63 -16.03 -7.63
CA VAL A 187 -15.90 -15.14 -6.71
C VAL A 187 -16.82 -14.23 -5.91
N ASP A 188 -16.60 -14.20 -4.59
CA ASP A 188 -17.33 -13.35 -3.64
C ASP A 188 -16.55 -12.06 -3.32
N ILE A 189 -15.22 -12.08 -3.34
CA ILE A 189 -14.38 -10.92 -2.97
C ILE A 189 -13.25 -10.72 -3.98
N ILE A 190 -13.09 -9.49 -4.49
CA ILE A 190 -11.93 -9.10 -5.30
C ILE A 190 -10.99 -8.29 -4.43
N VAL A 191 -9.70 -8.66 -4.40
CA VAL A 191 -8.62 -7.88 -3.81
C VAL A 191 -7.69 -7.39 -4.92
N ASN A 192 -7.80 -6.11 -5.25
CA ASN A 192 -6.93 -5.45 -6.21
C ASN A 192 -5.68 -4.91 -5.52
N SER A 193 -4.61 -5.72 -5.51
CA SER A 193 -3.29 -5.34 -4.98
C SER A 193 -2.22 -5.13 -6.07
N ALA A 194 -2.57 -5.32 -7.36
CA ALA A 194 -1.66 -5.00 -8.46
C ALA A 194 -1.42 -3.48 -8.57
N GLY A 195 -0.17 -3.11 -8.79
CA GLY A 195 0.25 -1.72 -8.97
C GLY A 195 1.75 -1.64 -9.29
N ASN A 196 2.16 -0.51 -9.88
CA ASN A 196 3.56 -0.13 -9.97
C ASN A 196 3.86 0.86 -8.85
N THR A 197 4.81 0.53 -7.97
CA THR A 197 5.20 1.32 -6.80
C THR A 197 6.48 2.13 -7.01
N THR A 198 6.95 2.25 -8.26
CA THR A 198 8.20 2.95 -8.59
C THR A 198 7.93 4.45 -8.68
N PHE A 199 8.56 5.24 -7.81
CA PHE A 199 8.31 6.70 -7.72
C PHE A 199 8.64 7.44 -9.03
N HIS A 200 9.68 7.01 -9.74
CA HIS A 200 10.13 7.58 -11.02
C HIS A 200 9.96 6.62 -12.21
N GLU A 201 8.76 6.06 -12.34
CA GLU A 201 8.35 5.32 -13.54
C GLU A 201 7.96 6.28 -14.68
N ARG A 202 8.05 5.78 -15.92
CA ARG A 202 7.46 6.46 -17.08
C ARG A 202 5.97 6.71 -16.85
N TYR A 203 5.51 7.92 -17.17
CA TYR A 203 4.15 8.32 -16.86
C TYR A 203 3.06 7.48 -17.56
N ASP A 204 3.26 7.11 -18.83
CA ASP A 204 2.36 6.23 -19.57
C ASP A 204 2.22 4.86 -18.90
N VAL A 205 3.34 4.27 -18.48
CA VAL A 205 3.37 2.96 -17.78
C VAL A 205 2.67 3.06 -16.42
N ALA A 206 2.93 4.13 -15.66
CA ALA A 206 2.33 4.35 -14.35
C ALA A 206 0.80 4.55 -14.46
N LEU A 207 0.33 5.38 -15.40
CA LEU A 207 -1.09 5.56 -15.69
C LEU A 207 -1.76 4.25 -16.11
N ASP A 208 -1.13 3.49 -17.01
CA ASP A 208 -1.71 2.27 -17.55
C ASP A 208 -1.93 1.20 -16.47
N ILE A 209 -1.04 1.13 -15.48
CA ILE A 209 -1.14 0.16 -14.38
C ILE A 209 -1.98 0.69 -13.22
N ASN A 210 -1.68 1.89 -12.72
CA ASN A 210 -2.25 2.41 -11.47
C ASN A 210 -3.56 3.18 -11.66
N THR A 211 -3.90 3.58 -12.89
CA THR A 211 -5.15 4.33 -13.19
C THR A 211 -6.06 3.52 -14.11
N LEU A 212 -5.57 3.12 -15.28
CA LEU A 212 -6.34 2.27 -16.22
C LEU A 212 -6.47 0.83 -15.73
N GLY A 213 -5.52 0.32 -14.93
CA GLY A 213 -5.66 -0.98 -14.30
C GLY A 213 -6.89 -1.07 -13.38
N PRO A 214 -7.05 -0.16 -12.40
CA PRO A 214 -8.28 0.00 -11.64
C PRO A 214 -9.55 0.14 -12.49
N LEU A 215 -9.49 0.91 -13.60
CA LEU A 215 -10.60 1.01 -14.56
C LEU A 215 -11.02 -0.36 -15.10
N ARG A 216 -10.05 -1.13 -15.61
CA ARG A 216 -10.29 -2.42 -16.25
C ARG A 216 -10.79 -3.47 -15.27
N ILE A 217 -10.19 -3.56 -14.09
CA ILE A 217 -10.63 -4.53 -13.08
C ILE A 217 -12.00 -4.17 -12.49
N MET A 218 -12.32 -2.89 -12.31
CA MET A 218 -13.67 -2.49 -11.88
C MET A 218 -14.70 -2.80 -12.96
N SER A 219 -14.36 -2.57 -14.23
CA SER A 219 -15.20 -2.96 -15.37
C SER A 219 -15.42 -4.48 -15.42
N PHE A 220 -14.39 -5.26 -15.09
CA PHE A 220 -14.51 -6.71 -14.95
C PHE A 220 -15.39 -7.10 -13.76
N ALA A 221 -15.21 -6.46 -12.60
CA ALA A 221 -15.95 -6.70 -11.36
C ALA A 221 -17.47 -6.48 -11.51
N ARG A 222 -17.89 -5.50 -12.32
CA ARG A 222 -19.31 -5.23 -12.63
C ARG A 222 -20.05 -6.37 -13.32
N ARG A 223 -19.33 -7.38 -13.80
CA ARG A 223 -19.89 -8.58 -14.45
C ARG A 223 -20.11 -9.73 -13.46
N PHE A 224 -19.69 -9.58 -12.21
CA PHE A 224 -19.76 -10.65 -11.21
C PHE A 224 -21.15 -10.68 -10.59
N ARG A 225 -21.74 -11.86 -10.49
CA ARG A 225 -23.11 -12.03 -10.00
C ARG A 225 -23.20 -12.13 -8.47
N ARG A 226 -22.11 -12.54 -7.84
CA ARG A 226 -22.03 -12.86 -6.40
C ARG A 226 -21.04 -11.98 -5.64
N LEU A 227 -20.49 -10.94 -6.30
CA LEU A 227 -19.49 -10.08 -5.69
C LEU A 227 -20.09 -9.34 -4.50
N LYS A 228 -19.53 -9.61 -3.32
CA LYS A 228 -19.90 -8.98 -2.06
C LYS A 228 -19.07 -7.75 -1.77
N LEU A 229 -17.80 -7.75 -2.20
CA LEU A 229 -16.87 -6.67 -1.89
C LEU A 229 -15.76 -6.56 -2.94
N PHE A 230 -15.46 -5.32 -3.33
CA PHE A 230 -14.25 -4.97 -4.06
C PHE A 230 -13.29 -4.22 -3.13
N LEU A 231 -12.14 -4.81 -2.83
CA LEU A 231 -11.10 -4.18 -2.03
C LEU A 231 -9.95 -3.69 -2.92
N HIS A 232 -9.52 -2.45 -2.74
CA HIS A 232 -8.37 -1.88 -3.43
C HIS A 232 -7.27 -1.50 -2.44
N VAL A 233 -6.06 -1.98 -2.68
CA VAL A 233 -4.87 -1.53 -1.95
C VAL A 233 -4.34 -0.27 -2.61
N SER A 234 -4.37 0.84 -1.89
CA SER A 234 -3.79 2.13 -2.27
C SER A 234 -2.55 2.43 -1.41
N THR A 235 -2.33 3.69 -1.04
CA THR A 235 -1.30 4.12 -0.09
C THR A 235 -1.77 5.36 0.65
N ALA A 236 -1.38 5.59 1.90
CA ALA A 236 -1.70 6.81 2.63
C ALA A 236 -1.10 8.07 1.97
N TYR A 237 -0.03 7.92 1.20
CA TYR A 237 0.63 9.02 0.50
C TYR A 237 -0.12 9.55 -0.72
N VAL A 238 -1.25 8.93 -1.12
CA VAL A 238 -2.19 9.56 -2.07
C VAL A 238 -2.73 10.89 -1.55
N ASN A 239 -2.60 11.17 -0.25
CA ASN A 239 -2.89 12.49 0.31
C ASN A 239 -1.93 13.60 -0.14
N GLY A 240 -0.94 13.29 -0.98
CA GLY A 240 -0.13 14.27 -1.69
C GLY A 240 0.56 15.24 -0.74
N GLN A 241 0.71 16.49 -1.19
CA GLN A 241 1.43 17.53 -0.47
C GLN A 241 0.65 18.16 0.70
N ARG A 242 -0.50 17.59 1.10
CA ARG A 242 -1.28 18.07 2.27
C ARG A 242 -0.41 18.13 3.52
N GLN A 243 -0.58 19.19 4.30
CA GLN A 243 0.09 19.38 5.59
C GLN A 243 -0.88 19.13 6.74
N GLY A 244 -0.35 18.82 7.93
CA GLY A 244 -1.20 18.51 9.08
C GLY A 244 -1.93 17.17 8.93
N VAL A 245 -3.08 17.02 9.58
CA VAL A 245 -3.81 15.74 9.62
C VAL A 245 -4.66 15.55 8.36
N ALA A 246 -4.33 14.54 7.56
CA ALA A 246 -5.05 14.14 6.36
C ALA A 246 -6.09 13.05 6.68
N LEU A 247 -7.37 13.41 6.49
CA LEU A 247 -8.53 12.60 6.85
C LEU A 247 -8.76 11.40 5.90
N GLU A 248 -9.43 10.37 6.40
CA GLU A 248 -9.83 9.17 5.63
C GLU A 248 -10.99 9.43 4.65
N LYS A 249 -10.78 10.36 3.71
CA LYS A 249 -11.78 10.77 2.74
C LYS A 249 -11.58 10.09 1.38
N PRO A 250 -12.67 9.64 0.73
CA PRO A 250 -12.64 9.15 -0.64
C PRO A 250 -12.32 10.28 -1.63
N PHE A 251 -11.54 9.99 -2.67
CA PHE A 251 -11.36 10.92 -3.79
C PHE A 251 -12.56 10.89 -4.74
N ARG A 252 -12.86 12.03 -5.33
CA ARG A 252 -13.85 12.22 -6.40
C ARG A 252 -13.16 12.59 -7.70
N MET A 253 -13.83 12.31 -8.82
CA MET A 253 -13.34 12.76 -10.13
C MET A 253 -13.14 14.27 -10.14
N GLY A 254 -11.98 14.73 -10.63
CA GLY A 254 -11.63 16.14 -10.67
C GLY A 254 -10.87 16.66 -9.44
N ASP A 255 -10.75 15.88 -8.36
CA ASP A 255 -10.02 16.31 -7.17
C ASP A 255 -8.54 16.60 -7.50
N SER A 256 -8.07 17.76 -7.07
CA SER A 256 -6.68 18.20 -7.20
C SER A 256 -6.25 18.84 -5.88
N ILE A 257 -5.13 18.36 -5.33
CA ILE A 257 -4.62 18.84 -4.05
C ILE A 257 -4.08 20.26 -4.18
N ALA A 258 -3.47 20.60 -5.31
CA ALA A 258 -3.04 21.97 -5.59
C ALA A 258 -4.23 22.95 -5.51
N ASN A 259 -5.39 22.57 -6.07
CA ASN A 259 -6.59 23.39 -6.00
C ASN A 259 -7.16 23.48 -4.58
N GLU A 260 -7.16 22.38 -3.83
CA GLU A 260 -7.57 22.36 -2.42
C GLU A 260 -6.72 23.33 -1.58
N ILE A 261 -5.39 23.27 -1.73
CA ILE A 261 -4.45 24.14 -1.02
C ILE A 261 -4.69 25.60 -1.41
N LEU A 262 -4.82 25.90 -2.71
CA LEU A 262 -5.11 27.25 -3.21
C LEU A 262 -6.38 27.82 -2.55
N LEU A 263 -7.48 27.05 -2.57
CA LEU A 263 -8.77 27.45 -1.99
C LEU A 263 -8.69 27.64 -0.47
N SER A 264 -7.88 26.83 0.24
CA SER A 264 -7.69 26.97 1.68
C SER A 264 -6.84 28.20 2.07
N SER A 265 -5.90 28.59 1.21
CA SER A 265 -5.02 29.76 1.42
C SER A 265 -5.66 31.08 1.03
N ALA A 266 -6.63 31.06 0.12
CA ALA A 266 -7.34 32.24 -0.36
C ALA A 266 -8.50 32.63 0.57
N GLN A 267 -8.19 33.24 1.71
CA GLN A 267 -9.10 34.23 2.28
C GLN A 267 -9.02 35.49 1.38
N CYS A 268 -10.15 35.91 0.80
CA CYS A 268 -10.39 37.10 -0.06
C CYS A 268 -10.42 36.92 -1.59
N SER A 269 -11.62 37.26 -2.13
CA SER A 269 -11.92 37.86 -3.45
C SER A 269 -11.68 37.06 -4.75
N SER A 270 -12.82 36.59 -5.30
CA SER A 270 -13.29 36.62 -6.69
C SER A 270 -12.34 36.49 -7.89
N GLU A 271 -12.76 35.59 -8.78
CA GLU A 271 -12.54 35.55 -10.24
C GLU A 271 -11.18 35.09 -10.78
N HIS A 272 -10.09 35.09 -9.99
CA HIS A 272 -8.79 34.57 -10.45
C HIS A 272 -8.48 33.12 -10.02
N ALA A 273 -9.30 32.52 -9.16
CA ALA A 273 -9.18 31.11 -8.76
C ALA A 273 -9.61 30.11 -9.86
N ALA A 274 -10.17 30.60 -10.97
CA ALA A 274 -10.71 29.79 -12.06
C ALA A 274 -9.64 29.10 -12.95
N ASN A 275 -8.35 29.36 -12.74
CA ASN A 275 -7.25 28.70 -13.45
C ASN A 275 -6.67 27.47 -12.73
N GLY A 276 -7.13 27.14 -11.52
CA GLY A 276 -6.87 25.85 -10.89
C GLY A 276 -7.77 24.79 -11.52
N ALA A 277 -7.42 24.31 -12.72
CA ALA A 277 -8.25 23.35 -13.45
C ALA A 277 -8.43 22.07 -12.61
N ALA A 278 -9.66 21.57 -12.52
CA ALA A 278 -9.93 20.24 -11.97
C ALA A 278 -9.05 19.19 -12.69
N LEU A 279 -8.68 18.13 -11.97
CA LEU A 279 -7.88 17.06 -12.57
C LEU A 279 -8.70 16.29 -13.62
N ASP A 280 -8.39 16.52 -14.89
CA ASP A 280 -8.96 15.77 -16.00
C ASP A 280 -8.09 14.54 -16.33
N ILE A 281 -8.51 13.38 -15.80
CA ILE A 281 -7.80 12.11 -15.99
C ILE A 281 -7.76 11.71 -17.48
N GLU A 282 -8.80 12.01 -18.26
CA GLU A 282 -8.82 11.68 -19.70
C GLU A 282 -7.81 12.53 -20.47
N ALA A 283 -7.70 13.82 -20.12
CA ALA A 283 -6.67 14.69 -20.68
C ALA A 283 -5.25 14.24 -20.29
N GLU A 284 -5.03 13.80 -19.04
CA GLU A 284 -3.74 13.25 -18.61
C GLU A 284 -3.36 11.98 -19.38
N ILE A 285 -4.32 11.06 -19.57
CA ILE A 285 -4.14 9.85 -20.38
C ILE A 285 -3.76 10.24 -21.81
N LYS A 286 -4.55 11.11 -22.45
CA LYS A 286 -4.28 11.55 -23.82
C LYS A 286 -2.90 12.20 -23.94
N LEU A 287 -2.54 13.08 -23.00
CA LEU A 287 -1.22 13.71 -22.95
C LEU A 287 -0.09 12.68 -22.89
N ALA A 288 -0.20 11.69 -22.01
CA ALA A 288 0.82 10.67 -21.84
C ALA A 288 0.97 9.78 -23.09
N PHE A 289 -0.14 9.35 -23.70
CA PHE A 289 -0.09 8.44 -24.85
C PHE A 289 0.22 9.17 -26.17
N ASP A 290 -0.25 10.40 -26.41
CA ASP A 290 0.06 11.15 -27.62
C ASP A 290 1.56 11.46 -27.74
N LEU A 291 2.23 11.77 -26.61
CA LEU A 291 3.67 12.02 -26.59
C LEU A 291 4.52 10.76 -26.86
N THR A 292 3.99 9.56 -26.59
CA THR A 292 4.72 8.32 -26.91
C THR A 292 4.89 8.07 -28.39
N THR A 293 4.10 8.74 -29.25
CA THR A 293 4.08 8.53 -30.71
C THR A 293 5.06 9.42 -31.50
N LYS A 294 5.80 10.34 -30.85
CA LYS A 294 6.49 11.47 -31.52
C LYS A 294 8.03 11.50 -31.42
N SER A 295 8.72 10.40 -31.10
CA SER A 295 10.20 10.41 -30.99
C SER A 295 10.87 9.07 -31.34
N ASP A 296 11.98 9.14 -32.10
CA ASP A 296 12.72 7.96 -32.61
C ASP A 296 13.75 7.38 -31.61
N ASP A 297 14.12 8.09 -30.52
CA ASP A 297 15.05 7.58 -29.50
C ASP A 297 14.35 7.07 -28.22
N GLN A 298 14.52 5.78 -27.93
CA GLN A 298 13.89 5.08 -26.81
C GLN A 298 14.38 5.54 -25.43
N ALA A 299 15.68 5.88 -25.31
CA ALA A 299 16.27 6.27 -24.03
C ALA A 299 15.84 7.68 -23.62
N SER A 300 15.94 8.64 -24.55
CA SER A 300 15.42 10.00 -24.37
C SER A 300 13.93 10.00 -24.05
N ARG A 301 13.13 9.22 -24.79
CA ARG A 301 11.68 9.08 -24.53
C ARG A 301 11.38 8.58 -23.12
N THR A 302 12.13 7.58 -22.64
CA THR A 302 11.95 7.05 -21.28
C THR A 302 12.19 8.12 -20.22
N GLN A 303 13.25 8.91 -20.36
CA GLN A 303 13.55 9.99 -19.41
C GLN A 303 12.50 11.11 -19.50
N GLN A 304 12.12 11.53 -20.70
CA GLN A 304 11.08 12.53 -20.92
C GLN A 304 9.74 12.14 -20.28
N MET A 305 9.35 10.86 -20.36
CA MET A 305 8.12 10.37 -19.74
C MET A 305 8.20 10.30 -18.21
N LYS A 306 9.38 10.07 -17.64
CA LYS A 306 9.59 10.16 -16.18
C LYS A 306 9.48 11.61 -15.70
N ASP A 307 10.13 12.52 -16.42
CA ASP A 307 10.12 13.94 -16.10
C ASP A 307 8.71 14.53 -16.26
N LEU A 308 7.96 14.10 -17.29
CA LEU A 308 6.58 14.48 -17.50
C LEU A 308 5.70 14.05 -16.31
N GLY A 309 5.77 12.78 -15.90
CA GLY A 309 4.98 12.27 -14.78
C GLY A 309 5.23 13.06 -13.49
N LEU A 310 6.51 13.34 -13.19
CA LEU A 310 6.88 14.14 -12.02
C LEU A 310 6.38 15.59 -12.13
N LYS A 311 6.45 16.20 -13.31
CA LYS A 311 5.91 17.55 -13.55
C LYS A 311 4.39 17.59 -13.37
N ARG A 312 3.65 16.59 -13.88
CA ARG A 312 2.19 16.52 -13.75
C ARG A 312 1.76 16.24 -12.31
N ALA A 313 2.45 15.34 -11.61
CA ALA A 313 2.21 15.08 -10.20
C ALA A 313 2.34 16.37 -9.36
N ASN A 314 3.48 17.08 -9.50
CA ASN A 314 3.71 18.33 -8.77
C ASN A 314 2.69 19.42 -9.16
N HIS A 315 2.32 19.51 -10.44
CA HIS A 315 1.32 20.47 -10.91
C HIS A 315 -0.03 20.31 -10.21
N HIS A 316 -0.44 19.07 -9.91
CA HIS A 316 -1.71 18.77 -9.26
C HIS A 316 -1.60 18.59 -7.73
N GLY A 317 -0.42 18.77 -7.14
CA GLY A 317 -0.20 18.73 -5.68
C GLY A 317 0.21 17.38 -5.10
N TRP A 318 0.80 16.50 -5.91
CA TRP A 318 1.38 15.21 -5.49
C TRP A 318 2.91 15.20 -5.63
N GLN A 319 3.60 14.52 -4.71
CA GLN A 319 5.07 14.49 -4.64
C GLN A 319 5.72 13.77 -5.83
N ASP A 320 5.09 12.69 -6.31
CA ASP A 320 5.62 11.87 -7.39
C ASP A 320 4.54 11.19 -8.23
N THR A 321 4.98 10.61 -9.35
CA THR A 321 4.12 9.93 -10.33
C THR A 321 3.36 8.74 -9.73
N TYR A 322 3.96 8.02 -8.78
CA TYR A 322 3.34 6.85 -8.18
C TYR A 322 2.10 7.23 -7.36
N VAL A 323 2.26 8.14 -6.39
CA VAL A 323 1.14 8.53 -5.53
C VAL A 323 0.05 9.26 -6.32
N PHE A 324 0.43 10.02 -7.34
CA PHE A 324 -0.50 10.70 -8.24
C PHE A 324 -1.36 9.72 -9.04
N THR A 325 -0.74 8.73 -9.68
CA THR A 325 -1.47 7.73 -10.48
C THR A 325 -2.32 6.79 -9.62
N LYS A 326 -1.91 6.54 -8.36
CA LYS A 326 -2.74 5.83 -7.37
C LYS A 326 -3.97 6.63 -6.95
N ALA A 327 -3.83 7.94 -6.73
CA ALA A 327 -4.98 8.81 -6.44
C ALA A 327 -5.98 8.82 -7.61
N MET A 328 -5.50 8.93 -8.85
CA MET A 328 -6.34 8.80 -10.04
C MET A 328 -7.04 7.43 -10.12
N GLY A 329 -6.36 6.34 -9.76
CA GLY A 329 -6.96 5.01 -9.67
C GLY A 329 -8.13 4.94 -8.67
N GLU A 330 -8.02 5.60 -7.52
CA GLU A 330 -9.12 5.71 -6.56
C GLU A 330 -10.30 6.52 -7.11
N MET A 331 -10.04 7.63 -7.80
CA MET A 331 -11.08 8.46 -8.43
C MET A 331 -11.89 7.67 -9.47
N VAL A 332 -11.19 6.88 -10.30
CA VAL A 332 -11.77 6.00 -11.30
C VAL A 332 -12.61 4.89 -10.66
N ILE A 333 -12.10 4.25 -9.60
CA ILE A 333 -12.88 3.24 -8.84
C ILE A 333 -14.16 3.88 -8.31
N ASN A 334 -14.04 5.05 -7.66
CA ASN A 334 -15.18 5.71 -7.04
C ASN A 334 -16.25 6.08 -8.07
N SER A 335 -15.86 6.59 -9.24
CA SER A 335 -16.81 6.97 -10.28
C SER A 335 -17.49 5.78 -10.96
N MET A 336 -16.79 4.64 -11.07
CA MET A 336 -17.27 3.51 -11.88
C MET A 336 -17.98 2.40 -11.09
N ARG A 337 -17.77 2.32 -9.76
CA ARG A 337 -18.22 1.18 -8.93
C ARG A 337 -19.73 0.90 -8.99
N GLY A 338 -20.55 1.92 -9.27
CA GLY A 338 -22.01 1.80 -9.16
C GLY A 338 -22.42 1.41 -7.75
N GLU A 339 -23.12 0.27 -7.63
CA GLU A 339 -23.59 -0.27 -6.34
C GLU A 339 -22.59 -1.23 -5.67
N ILE A 340 -21.47 -1.56 -6.33
CA ILE A 340 -20.46 -2.47 -5.77
C ILE A 340 -19.89 -1.83 -4.49
N PRO A 341 -19.98 -2.52 -3.33
CA PRO A 341 -19.31 -2.08 -2.11
C PRO A 341 -17.80 -2.05 -2.31
N VAL A 342 -17.17 -0.92 -1.97
CA VAL A 342 -15.73 -0.74 -2.11
C VAL A 342 -15.08 -0.46 -0.77
N VAL A 343 -13.97 -1.13 -0.51
CA VAL A 343 -13.03 -0.78 0.56
C VAL A 343 -11.70 -0.37 -0.05
N ILE A 344 -11.18 0.79 0.35
CA ILE A 344 -9.83 1.25 0.03
C ILE A 344 -8.97 1.09 1.27
N ILE A 345 -7.91 0.30 1.19
CA ILE A 345 -6.88 0.22 2.22
C ILE A 345 -5.72 1.13 1.80
N ARG A 346 -5.42 2.15 2.61
CA ARG A 346 -4.32 3.10 2.42
C ARG A 346 -3.23 2.85 3.47
N PRO A 347 -2.35 1.87 3.27
CA PRO A 347 -1.21 1.70 4.16
C PRO A 347 -0.17 2.81 3.98
N SER A 348 0.53 3.17 5.04
CA SER A 348 1.78 3.94 4.95
C SER A 348 2.95 3.06 4.47
N VAL A 349 4.19 3.34 4.86
CA VAL A 349 5.34 2.55 4.42
C VAL A 349 5.29 1.16 5.07
N ILE A 350 5.00 0.16 4.26
CA ILE A 350 4.90 -1.23 4.73
C ILE A 350 6.30 -1.83 4.87
N GLU A 351 6.64 -2.23 6.09
CA GLU A 351 7.88 -2.91 6.41
C GLU A 351 7.64 -4.38 6.80
N SER A 352 8.68 -5.06 7.27
CA SER A 352 8.64 -6.48 7.64
C SER A 352 7.49 -6.85 8.58
N THR A 353 7.12 -8.12 8.62
CA THR A 353 6.15 -8.63 9.60
C THR A 353 6.63 -8.40 11.03
N LEU A 354 5.75 -7.96 11.92
CA LEU A 354 6.05 -7.80 13.35
C LEU A 354 5.96 -9.14 14.08
N ARG A 355 4.90 -9.93 13.82
CA ARG A 355 4.61 -11.19 14.52
C ARG A 355 4.26 -12.31 13.55
N ASP A 356 3.32 -12.05 12.64
CA ASP A 356 2.64 -13.08 11.86
C ASP A 356 3.17 -13.15 10.42
N PRO A 357 3.35 -14.36 9.84
CA PRO A 357 3.37 -15.68 10.49
C PRO A 357 4.64 -15.91 11.34
N PHE A 358 5.68 -15.12 11.12
CA PHE A 358 6.85 -15.02 12.00
C PHE A 358 7.46 -13.62 11.86
N PRO A 359 8.20 -13.12 12.87
CA PRO A 359 8.80 -11.79 12.85
C PRO A 359 9.89 -11.64 11.77
N GLY A 360 9.95 -10.46 11.16
CA GLY A 360 11.06 -10.03 10.31
C GLY A 360 10.99 -10.50 8.86
N TRP A 361 9.90 -11.13 8.42
CA TRP A 361 9.77 -11.52 7.01
C TRP A 361 9.52 -10.29 6.14
N ILE A 362 10.32 -10.16 5.08
CA ILE A 362 10.25 -9.07 4.12
C ILE A 362 10.69 -9.58 2.75
N GLN A 363 10.09 -9.06 1.68
CA GLN A 363 10.48 -9.40 0.31
C GLN A 363 10.98 -8.16 -0.42
N GLY A 364 12.19 -8.20 -0.96
CA GLY A 364 12.78 -7.08 -1.72
C GLY A 364 13.13 -5.87 -0.84
N ASN A 365 13.70 -4.84 -1.46
CA ASN A 365 14.01 -3.58 -0.78
C ASN A 365 12.74 -2.70 -0.69
N ARG A 366 12.40 -2.26 0.52
CA ARG A 366 11.37 -1.24 0.80
C ARG A 366 11.97 0.16 0.79
N MET A 367 11.23 1.15 1.27
CA MET A 367 11.67 2.56 1.25
C MET A 367 12.88 2.77 2.17
N LEU A 368 12.84 2.24 3.39
CA LEU A 368 13.89 2.45 4.39
C LEU A 368 15.11 1.55 4.17
N ASP A 369 14.90 0.33 3.64
CA ASP A 369 15.94 -0.70 3.52
C ASP A 369 17.21 -0.25 2.78
N PRO A 370 17.15 0.45 1.62
CA PRO A 370 18.36 0.93 0.97
C PRO A 370 19.21 1.80 1.89
N ILE A 371 18.57 2.69 2.66
CA ILE A 371 19.26 3.60 3.60
C ILE A 371 19.92 2.78 4.72
N ILE A 372 19.19 1.83 5.32
CA ILE A 372 19.71 0.90 6.34
C ILE A 372 20.90 0.11 5.80
N ILE A 373 20.82 -0.41 4.57
CA ILE A 373 21.87 -1.21 3.95
C ILE A 373 23.13 -0.39 3.67
N TYR A 374 22.99 0.81 3.08
CA TYR A 374 24.13 1.70 2.84
C TYR A 374 24.77 2.17 4.15
N TYR A 375 23.95 2.47 5.15
CA TYR A 375 24.40 2.84 6.48
C TYR A 375 25.16 1.70 7.17
N GLY A 376 24.59 0.49 7.23
CA GLY A 376 25.21 -0.68 7.86
C GLY A 376 26.50 -1.13 7.18
N LYS A 377 26.66 -0.88 5.87
CA LYS A 377 27.91 -1.07 5.13
C LYS A 377 28.94 0.05 5.34
N GLY A 378 28.64 1.03 6.19
CA GLY A 378 29.48 2.20 6.44
C GLY A 378 29.61 3.13 5.22
N GLN A 379 28.79 2.96 4.18
CA GLN A 379 28.86 3.72 2.93
C GLN A 379 28.11 5.05 3.01
N MET A 380 27.23 5.19 3.99
CA MET A 380 26.43 6.38 4.26
C MET A 380 26.49 6.69 5.76
N CYS A 381 26.78 7.93 6.13
CA CYS A 381 26.71 8.41 7.52
C CYS A 381 26.04 9.79 7.64
N SER A 382 25.47 10.27 6.53
CA SER A 382 24.55 11.40 6.52
C SER A 382 23.39 11.14 5.59
N PHE A 383 22.23 11.73 5.87
CA PHE A 383 21.04 11.64 5.02
C PHE A 383 20.32 12.99 4.92
N LEU A 384 19.69 13.26 3.78
CA LEU A 384 18.87 14.46 3.56
C LEU A 384 17.54 14.29 4.30
N GLY A 385 17.16 15.26 5.13
CA GLY A 385 15.90 15.21 5.86
C GLY A 385 15.91 16.01 7.16
N ASP A 386 14.70 16.29 7.65
CA ASP A 386 14.50 16.81 8.99
C ASP A 386 14.51 15.64 10.01
N PRO A 387 15.40 15.64 11.02
CA PRO A 387 15.45 14.59 12.04
C PRO A 387 14.14 14.44 12.84
N ASP A 388 13.34 15.51 12.94
CA ASP A 388 12.06 15.55 13.66
C ASP A 388 10.85 15.26 12.76
N CYS A 389 11.08 15.03 11.46
CA CYS A 389 10.03 14.58 10.56
C CYS A 389 9.57 13.16 10.94
N VAL A 390 8.25 12.95 10.99
CA VAL A 390 7.66 11.65 11.29
C VAL A 390 7.73 10.78 10.03
N LEU A 391 8.35 9.61 10.19
CA LEU A 391 8.37 8.54 9.21
C LEU A 391 7.22 7.59 9.52
N ASP A 392 6.19 7.60 8.69
CA ASP A 392 5.03 6.76 8.89
C ASP A 392 5.29 5.33 8.38
N LEU A 393 5.59 4.43 9.32
CA LEU A 393 5.83 3.01 9.09
C LEU A 393 4.67 2.16 9.60
N VAL A 394 4.48 1.00 8.98
CA VAL A 394 3.53 -0.02 9.43
C VAL A 394 4.04 -1.45 9.11
N PRO A 395 4.01 -2.40 10.05
CA PRO A 395 4.30 -3.81 9.77
C PRO A 395 3.29 -4.46 8.81
N ALA A 396 3.77 -5.33 7.91
CA ALA A 396 2.92 -5.95 6.88
C ALA A 396 1.76 -6.78 7.43
N ASP A 397 1.95 -7.47 8.54
CA ASP A 397 0.92 -8.27 9.20
C ASP A 397 -0.19 -7.40 9.79
N ILE A 398 0.13 -6.22 10.35
CA ILE A 398 -0.89 -5.27 10.80
C ILE A 398 -1.77 -4.80 9.62
N VAL A 399 -1.16 -4.46 8.48
CA VAL A 399 -1.92 -4.07 7.26
C VAL A 399 -2.85 -5.19 6.81
N VAL A 400 -2.37 -6.42 6.78
CA VAL A 400 -3.18 -7.58 6.39
C VAL A 400 -4.32 -7.81 7.38
N ASN A 401 -4.07 -7.68 8.68
CA ASN A 401 -5.09 -7.92 9.69
C ASN A 401 -6.20 -6.86 9.67
N VAL A 402 -5.85 -5.58 9.47
CA VAL A 402 -6.84 -4.52 9.21
C VAL A 402 -7.60 -4.78 7.90
N THR A 403 -6.91 -5.27 6.86
CA THR A 403 -7.55 -5.66 5.59
C THR A 403 -8.60 -6.74 5.82
N LEU A 404 -8.27 -7.81 6.55
CA LEU A 404 -9.21 -8.89 6.90
C LEU A 404 -10.40 -8.38 7.73
N ALA A 405 -10.13 -7.57 8.75
CA ALA A 405 -11.17 -6.95 9.58
C ALA A 405 -12.13 -6.09 8.76
N SER A 406 -11.61 -5.25 7.87
CA SER A 406 -12.42 -4.40 7.00
C SER A 406 -13.30 -5.21 6.05
N MET A 407 -12.79 -6.32 5.52
CA MET A 407 -13.58 -7.23 4.68
C MET A 407 -14.69 -7.89 5.47
N ALA A 408 -14.41 -8.34 6.69
CA ALA A 408 -15.41 -8.95 7.57
C ALA A 408 -16.55 -7.99 7.85
N LYS A 409 -16.23 -6.76 8.30
CA LYS A 409 -17.23 -5.71 8.58
C LYS A 409 -18.13 -5.43 7.37
N HIS A 410 -17.54 -5.30 6.19
CA HIS A 410 -18.26 -4.91 4.97
C HIS A 410 -18.89 -6.07 4.19
N THR A 411 -18.71 -7.32 4.63
CA THR A 411 -19.38 -8.50 4.04
C THR A 411 -20.41 -9.16 4.97
N ARG A 412 -20.48 -8.73 6.24
CA ARG A 412 -21.37 -9.29 7.26
C ARG A 412 -22.84 -8.91 7.07
N THR A 413 -23.15 -7.72 6.56
CA THR A 413 -24.54 -7.31 6.37
C THR A 413 -25.13 -8.02 5.15
N GLN A 414 -26.32 -8.62 5.29
CA GLN A 414 -27.02 -9.31 4.19
C GLN A 414 -27.24 -8.42 2.96
N VAL A 415 -27.22 -7.10 3.17
CA VAL A 415 -27.05 -6.08 2.14
C VAL A 415 -25.82 -5.27 2.53
N ALA A 416 -24.69 -5.47 1.86
CA ALA A 416 -23.57 -4.54 1.98
C ALA A 416 -24.07 -3.16 1.53
N ALA A 417 -24.03 -2.17 2.43
CA ALA A 417 -24.51 -0.84 2.08
C ALA A 417 -23.69 -0.31 0.89
N PRO A 418 -24.34 0.14 -0.20
CA PRO A 418 -23.62 0.71 -1.35
C PRO A 418 -22.76 1.88 -0.86
N GLY A 419 -21.46 1.81 -1.09
CA GLY A 419 -20.55 2.76 -0.45
C GLY A 419 -19.09 2.53 -0.80
N MET A 420 -18.26 3.52 -0.47
CA MET A 420 -16.82 3.42 -0.51
C MET A 420 -16.25 3.83 0.85
N HIS A 421 -15.55 2.91 1.50
CA HIS A 421 -14.94 3.12 2.80
C HIS A 421 -13.43 3.15 2.68
N VAL A 422 -12.79 4.12 3.33
CA VAL A 422 -11.34 4.28 3.32
C VAL A 422 -10.80 3.99 4.70
N TYR A 423 -9.80 3.11 4.77
CA TYR A 423 -9.03 2.82 5.98
C TYR A 423 -7.57 3.15 5.76
N GLN A 424 -7.06 4.16 6.45
CA GLN A 424 -5.64 4.45 6.57
C GLN A 424 -5.03 3.54 7.61
N VAL A 425 -4.02 2.78 7.22
CA VAL A 425 -3.23 1.94 8.12
C VAL A 425 -1.87 2.60 8.28
N ALA A 426 -1.77 3.44 9.29
CA ALA A 426 -0.69 4.39 9.47
C ALA A 426 -0.42 4.60 10.97
N SER A 427 0.78 5.03 11.31
CA SER A 427 1.23 5.22 12.70
C SER A 427 1.30 6.69 13.12
N SER A 428 1.36 7.64 12.19
CA SER A 428 1.78 9.02 12.51
C SER A 428 0.88 9.81 13.46
N THR A 429 -0.41 9.48 13.59
CA THR A 429 -1.34 10.14 14.52
C THR A 429 -1.51 9.42 15.85
N VAL A 430 -1.19 8.12 15.91
CA VAL A 430 -1.48 7.25 17.06
C VAL A 430 -0.24 6.69 17.75
N ASN A 431 0.87 6.53 17.03
CA ASN A 431 2.15 6.01 17.53
C ASN A 431 3.32 6.57 16.67
N PRO A 432 3.56 7.89 16.71
CA PRO A 432 4.49 8.56 15.79
C PRO A 432 5.93 8.12 16.00
N LEU A 433 6.67 7.96 14.89
CA LEU A 433 8.08 7.61 14.86
C LEU A 433 8.85 8.64 14.02
N VAL A 434 9.87 9.29 14.57
CA VAL A 434 10.67 10.29 13.85
C VAL A 434 11.98 9.73 13.33
N PHE A 435 12.52 10.34 12.26
CA PHE A 435 13.77 9.89 11.62
C PHE A 435 14.95 9.77 12.58
N ARG A 436 15.09 10.69 13.55
CA ARG A 436 16.16 10.62 14.57
C ARG A 436 16.13 9.30 15.32
N ASP A 437 14.96 8.90 15.81
CA ASP A 437 14.81 7.71 16.67
C ASP A 437 14.98 6.42 15.85
N VAL A 438 14.52 6.43 14.60
CA VAL A 438 14.78 5.34 13.64
C VAL A 438 16.28 5.11 13.49
N PHE A 439 17.04 6.15 13.16
CA PHE A 439 18.46 6.00 12.90
C PHE A 439 19.31 5.85 14.16
N GLN A 440 18.81 6.25 15.33
CA GLN A 440 19.38 5.88 16.62
C GLN A 440 19.24 4.37 16.87
N SER A 441 18.07 3.79 16.62
CA SER A 441 17.83 2.35 16.74
C SER A 441 18.69 1.55 15.76
N VAL A 442 18.76 2.00 14.50
CA VAL A 442 19.62 1.38 13.46
C VAL A 442 21.10 1.48 13.85
N PHE A 443 21.55 2.60 14.43
CA PHE A 443 22.90 2.76 14.97
C PHE A 443 23.16 1.78 16.13
N HIS A 444 22.25 1.65 17.08
CA HIS A 444 22.36 0.71 18.20
C HIS A 444 22.53 -0.74 17.70
N HIS A 445 21.71 -1.15 16.71
CA HIS A 445 21.82 -2.48 16.11
C HIS A 445 23.18 -2.73 15.49
N PHE A 446 23.64 -1.85 14.58
CA PHE A 446 24.92 -2.06 13.88
C PHE A 446 26.15 -1.84 14.77
N SER A 447 26.02 -1.12 15.89
CA SER A 447 27.07 -1.03 16.90
C SER A 447 27.26 -2.35 17.66
N ARG A 448 26.17 -3.06 17.94
CA ARG A 448 26.19 -4.37 18.63
C ARG A 448 26.46 -5.53 17.67
N SER A 449 25.90 -5.47 16.47
CA SER A 449 25.99 -6.50 15.43
C SER A 449 26.42 -5.89 14.09
N PRO A 450 27.70 -5.53 13.94
CA PRO A 450 28.19 -4.89 12.72
C PRO A 450 28.08 -5.80 11.49
N VAL A 451 28.01 -5.19 10.31
CA VAL A 451 28.23 -5.90 9.05
C VAL A 451 29.72 -6.22 8.94
N MET A 452 30.05 -7.42 8.49
CA MET A 452 31.43 -7.82 8.26
C MET A 452 31.85 -7.46 6.83
N ASP A 453 33.08 -6.98 6.67
CA ASP A 453 33.69 -6.79 5.36
C ASP A 453 34.16 -8.12 4.74
N ALA A 454 34.75 -8.05 3.54
CA ALA A 454 35.23 -9.25 2.83
C ALA A 454 36.39 -9.97 3.57
N ALA A 455 37.08 -9.29 4.48
CA ALA A 455 38.14 -9.86 5.32
C ALA A 455 37.60 -10.36 6.68
N GLY A 456 36.28 -10.36 6.88
CA GLY A 456 35.63 -10.77 8.12
C GLY A 456 35.79 -9.76 9.26
N GLN A 457 36.21 -8.52 8.96
CA GLN A 457 36.36 -7.47 9.98
C GLN A 457 35.06 -6.68 10.13
N PRO A 458 34.71 -6.26 11.37
CA PRO A 458 33.51 -5.46 11.60
C PRO A 458 33.63 -4.08 10.95
N ILE A 459 32.60 -3.66 10.22
CA ILE A 459 32.49 -2.32 9.66
C ILE A 459 31.88 -1.40 10.72
N PRO A 460 32.64 -0.43 11.26
CA PRO A 460 32.12 0.50 12.26
C PRO A 460 31.26 1.59 11.62
N VAL A 461 30.06 1.77 12.18
CA VAL A 461 29.12 2.85 11.85
C VAL A 461 29.27 4.03 12.82
N ARG A 462 28.69 5.18 12.47
CA ARG A 462 28.63 6.40 13.31
C ARG A 462 27.18 6.87 13.39
N PRO A 463 26.77 7.62 14.42
CA PRO A 463 25.44 8.23 14.45
C PRO A 463 25.13 8.97 13.14
N MET A 464 23.91 8.79 12.62
CA MET A 464 23.50 9.39 11.35
C MET A 464 23.44 10.92 11.49
N ARG A 465 24.06 11.64 10.56
CA ARG A 465 23.92 13.10 10.46
C ARG A 465 22.79 13.47 9.50
N PHE A 466 21.83 14.27 9.94
CA PHE A 466 20.80 14.80 9.06
C PHE A 466 21.25 16.12 8.42
N CYS A 467 20.98 16.26 7.12
CA CYS A 467 21.27 17.45 6.34
C CYS A 467 19.96 18.15 5.99
N GLY A 468 19.87 19.46 6.27
CA GLY A 468 18.66 20.25 5.98
C GLY A 468 18.53 20.73 4.54
N SER A 469 19.57 20.56 3.71
CA SER A 469 19.54 20.94 2.30
C SER A 469 20.33 19.98 1.42
N MET A 470 19.99 19.98 0.13
CA MET A 470 20.67 19.14 -0.87
C MET A 470 22.15 19.54 -1.03
N GLU A 471 22.52 20.83 -0.88
CA GLU A 471 23.93 21.25 -0.93
C GLU A 471 24.73 20.69 0.24
N GLN A 472 24.19 20.77 1.46
CA GLN A 472 24.82 20.20 2.65
C GLN A 472 24.95 18.68 2.53
N TYR A 473 23.92 18.02 2.01
CA TYR A 473 23.94 16.58 1.76
C TYR A 473 25.01 16.19 0.74
N ALA A 474 25.07 16.88 -0.41
CA ALA A 474 26.06 16.64 -1.46
C ALA A 474 27.49 16.78 -0.92
N SER A 475 27.78 17.87 -0.21
CA SER A 475 29.09 18.14 0.37
C SER A 475 29.51 17.05 1.38
N ASN A 476 28.59 16.60 2.22
CA ASN A 476 28.86 15.51 3.17
C ASN A 476 29.10 14.18 2.47
N VAL A 477 28.31 13.82 1.45
CA VAL A 477 28.48 12.58 0.68
C VAL A 477 29.86 12.53 0.01
N GLU A 478 30.31 13.64 -0.59
CA GLU A 478 31.63 13.73 -1.21
C GLU A 478 32.76 13.59 -0.19
N THR A 479 32.65 14.29 0.95
CA THR A 479 33.62 14.23 2.06
C THR A 479 33.72 12.83 2.65
N ASN A 480 32.58 12.17 2.85
CA ASN A 480 32.52 10.80 3.36
C ASN A 480 33.12 9.80 2.37
N ALA A 481 32.86 9.97 1.07
CA ALA A 481 33.44 9.13 0.04
C ALA A 481 34.98 9.26 -0.03
N ALA A 482 35.52 10.45 0.23
CA ALA A 482 36.97 10.65 0.34
C ALA A 482 37.55 9.93 1.57
N THR A 483 36.82 9.90 2.68
CA THR A 483 37.25 9.20 3.92
C THR A 483 37.15 7.68 3.80
N LEU A 484 36.19 7.16 3.03
CA LEU A 484 36.09 5.71 2.73
C LEU A 484 37.30 5.19 1.95
N GLN A 485 37.93 6.04 1.15
CA GLN A 485 39.15 5.73 0.43
C GLN A 485 40.29 5.34 1.39
N THR A 486 40.42 6.02 2.52
CA THR A 486 41.45 5.76 3.53
C THR A 486 41.20 4.46 4.31
N ARG A 487 39.94 4.02 4.43
CA ARG A 487 39.57 2.77 5.12
C ARG A 487 39.70 1.53 4.25
N TRP A 488 39.34 1.61 2.96
CA TRP A 488 39.54 0.51 2.01
C TRP A 488 41.02 0.35 1.63
N ALA A 489 41.78 1.45 1.62
CA ALA A 489 43.22 1.44 1.35
C ALA A 489 44.06 1.05 2.57
N ARG A 490 43.73 -0.03 3.29
CA ARG A 490 44.66 -0.65 4.29
C ARG A 490 45.96 -1.20 3.67
N ARG A 491 46.23 -0.92 2.37
CA ARG A 491 47.53 -1.03 1.71
C ARG A 491 48.19 0.36 1.64
N PRO A 492 49.50 0.48 1.87
CA PRO A 492 50.19 1.76 1.73
C PRO A 492 50.01 2.29 0.30
N ALA A 493 49.48 3.51 0.19
CA ALA A 493 49.57 4.42 -0.95
C ALA A 493 49.47 3.84 -2.38
N ALA A 494 48.62 2.83 -2.62
CA ALA A 494 48.26 2.44 -3.97
C ALA A 494 47.09 3.30 -4.45
N ALA A 495 47.23 3.94 -5.61
CA ALA A 495 46.11 4.65 -6.23
C ALA A 495 44.95 3.67 -6.46
N PRO A 496 43.69 4.04 -6.16
CA PRO A 496 42.56 3.14 -6.30
C PRO A 496 42.43 2.66 -7.74
N SER A 497 42.12 1.39 -7.94
CA SER A 497 41.97 0.80 -9.28
C SER A 497 40.86 1.49 -10.07
N ALA A 498 40.85 1.35 -11.40
CA ALA A 498 39.78 1.90 -12.24
C ALA A 498 38.40 1.35 -11.84
N GLU A 499 38.35 0.08 -11.43
CA GLU A 499 37.14 -0.59 -10.96
C GLU A 499 36.66 -0.02 -9.62
N GLU A 500 37.56 0.19 -8.65
CA GLU A 500 37.24 0.81 -7.36
C GLU A 500 36.70 2.24 -7.53
N ARG A 501 37.31 3.02 -8.43
CA ARG A 501 36.81 4.36 -8.77
C ARG A 501 35.42 4.31 -9.39
N ARG A 502 35.16 3.36 -10.29
CA ARG A 502 33.85 3.17 -10.93
C ARG A 502 32.78 2.76 -9.90
N LEU A 503 33.09 1.81 -9.03
CA LEU A 503 32.20 1.36 -7.96
C LEU A 503 31.89 2.51 -6.98
N ARG A 504 32.89 3.28 -6.59
CA ARG A 504 32.70 4.48 -5.74
C ARG A 504 31.77 5.49 -6.39
N LYS A 505 32.00 5.84 -7.66
CA LYS A 505 31.12 6.76 -8.41
C LYS A 505 29.69 6.23 -8.45
N ALA A 506 29.50 4.93 -8.67
CA ALA A 506 28.17 4.32 -8.67
C ALA A 506 27.50 4.38 -7.28
N VAL A 507 28.23 4.13 -6.19
CA VAL A 507 27.71 4.24 -4.82
C VAL A 507 27.32 5.68 -4.48
N ILE A 508 28.19 6.65 -4.78
CA ILE A 508 27.88 8.08 -4.59
C ILE A 508 26.64 8.47 -5.39
N ALA A 509 26.57 8.10 -6.66
CA ALA A 509 25.42 8.40 -7.51
C ALA A 509 24.13 7.79 -6.93
N GLN A 510 24.18 6.57 -6.40
CA GLN A 510 23.03 5.94 -5.77
C GLN A 510 22.62 6.64 -4.46
N ILE A 511 23.57 7.01 -3.59
CA ILE A 511 23.29 7.73 -2.34
C ILE A 511 22.68 9.11 -2.63
N MET A 512 23.21 9.82 -3.63
CA MET A 512 22.67 11.10 -4.10
C MET A 512 21.28 10.93 -4.69
N HIS A 513 21.05 9.85 -5.42
CA HIS A 513 19.73 9.51 -5.94
C HIS A 513 18.72 9.25 -4.80
N LEU A 514 19.09 8.44 -3.79
CA LEU A 514 18.24 8.18 -2.62
C LEU A 514 17.81 9.47 -1.90
N GLY A 515 18.74 10.41 -1.71
CA GLY A 515 18.41 11.71 -1.13
C GLY A 515 17.36 12.47 -1.94
N ARG A 516 17.54 12.57 -3.26
CA ARG A 516 16.60 13.27 -4.14
C ARG A 516 15.21 12.64 -4.19
N ILE A 517 15.13 11.31 -4.26
CA ILE A 517 13.84 10.62 -4.38
C ILE A 517 13.05 10.66 -3.06
N TYR A 518 13.74 10.73 -1.92
CA TYR A 518 13.09 10.72 -0.59
C TYR A 518 12.95 12.11 0.02
N GLU A 519 13.61 13.14 -0.53
CA GLU A 519 13.47 14.54 -0.13
C GLU A 519 12.02 14.94 0.21
N PRO A 520 11.02 14.77 -0.69
CA PRO A 520 9.66 15.22 -0.42
C PRO A 520 8.97 14.47 0.74
N TYR A 521 9.49 13.30 1.13
CA TYR A 521 8.99 12.50 2.25
C TYR A 521 9.74 12.81 3.55
N THR A 522 11.04 13.09 3.47
CA THR A 522 11.89 13.41 4.62
C THR A 522 11.65 14.79 5.22
N PHE A 523 10.88 15.63 4.53
CA PHE A 523 10.41 16.94 5.00
C PHE A 523 8.89 17.05 5.05
N TYR A 524 8.17 15.91 5.01
CA TYR A 524 6.72 15.89 4.94
C TYR A 524 6.06 16.21 6.29
N GLY A 525 5.33 17.32 6.36
CA GLY A 525 4.59 17.76 7.56
C GLY A 525 3.19 17.15 7.70
N GLY A 526 2.78 16.25 6.80
CA GLY A 526 1.48 15.57 6.88
C GLY A 526 1.47 14.42 7.89
N ARG A 527 0.30 14.12 8.42
CA ARG A 527 0.00 13.00 9.34
C ARG A 527 -1.28 12.33 8.84
N PHE A 528 -1.40 11.03 8.98
CA PHE A 528 -2.55 10.28 8.46
C PHE A 528 -3.53 9.98 9.58
N ASP A 529 -4.74 10.51 9.47
CA ASP A 529 -5.87 10.20 10.33
C ASP A 529 -6.23 8.71 10.25
N THR A 530 -6.55 8.09 11.38
CA THR A 530 -6.89 6.66 11.47
C THR A 530 -8.25 6.42 12.13
N ALA A 531 -9.12 7.42 12.22
CA ALA A 531 -10.38 7.35 12.94
C ALA A 531 -11.31 6.19 12.49
N ASN A 532 -11.46 5.94 11.19
CA ASN A 532 -12.21 4.81 10.65
C ASN A 532 -11.53 3.48 10.99
N THR A 533 -10.21 3.41 10.90
CA THR A 533 -9.44 2.21 11.30
C THR A 533 -9.62 1.93 12.78
N GLU A 534 -9.49 2.92 13.65
CA GLU A 534 -9.70 2.78 15.10
C GLU A 534 -11.15 2.38 15.42
N ALA A 535 -12.14 2.95 14.74
CA ALA A 535 -13.54 2.56 14.88
C ALA A 535 -13.77 1.08 14.48
N LEU A 536 -13.14 0.63 13.39
CA LEU A 536 -13.16 -0.78 12.99
C LEU A 536 -12.55 -1.69 14.06
N LEU A 537 -11.41 -1.30 14.65
CA LEU A 537 -10.76 -2.08 15.70
C LEU A 537 -11.59 -2.13 17.00
N ALA A 538 -12.33 -1.07 17.30
CA ALA A 538 -13.22 -1.01 18.46
C ALA A 538 -14.43 -1.95 18.35
N GLU A 539 -14.85 -2.31 17.13
CA GLU A 539 -15.93 -3.27 16.87
C GLU A 539 -15.49 -4.74 16.99
N MET A 540 -14.18 -5.01 17.03
CA MET A 540 -13.66 -6.37 17.17
C MET A 540 -13.89 -6.92 18.58
N SER A 541 -14.15 -8.23 18.72
CA SER A 541 -14.17 -8.87 20.04
C SER A 541 -12.76 -8.91 20.65
N GLU A 542 -12.65 -9.25 21.94
CA GLU A 542 -11.35 -9.42 22.59
C GLU A 542 -10.56 -10.58 21.95
N GLU A 543 -11.25 -11.68 21.60
CA GLU A 543 -10.65 -12.84 20.93
C GLU A 543 -10.14 -12.46 19.53
N GLU A 544 -10.88 -11.66 18.77
CA GLU A 544 -10.44 -11.18 17.47
C GLU A 544 -9.23 -10.25 17.59
N ARG A 545 -9.23 -9.33 18.56
CA ARG A 545 -8.09 -8.44 18.82
C ARG A 545 -6.84 -9.24 19.20
N ALA A 546 -6.99 -10.26 20.04
CA ALA A 546 -5.91 -11.15 20.43
C ALA A 546 -5.40 -12.04 19.28
N ARG A 547 -6.27 -12.41 18.32
CA ARG A 547 -5.90 -13.28 17.20
C ARG A 547 -5.33 -12.51 16.00
N PHE A 548 -5.79 -11.29 15.77
CA PHE A 548 -5.47 -10.50 14.58
C PHE A 548 -4.61 -9.27 14.87
N HIS A 549 -4.24 -8.92 16.11
CA HIS A 549 -3.15 -7.96 16.40
C HIS A 549 -3.09 -6.71 15.48
N SER A 550 -4.25 -6.11 15.17
CA SER A 550 -4.37 -5.11 14.10
C SER A 550 -3.99 -3.69 14.54
N ASP A 551 -3.60 -3.49 15.80
CA ASP A 551 -3.41 -2.17 16.40
C ASP A 551 -1.94 -1.73 16.39
N VAL A 552 -1.63 -0.72 15.57
CA VAL A 552 -0.27 -0.17 15.43
C VAL A 552 0.23 0.56 16.69
N ARG A 553 -0.65 0.92 17.63
CA ARG A 553 -0.27 1.51 18.92
C ARG A 553 0.51 0.53 19.79
N THR A 554 0.40 -0.76 19.50
CA THR A 554 1.07 -1.83 20.24
C THR A 554 2.50 -2.08 19.78
N VAL A 555 2.97 -1.38 18.74
CA VAL A 555 4.32 -1.54 18.20
C VAL A 555 5.31 -0.79 19.10
N ASP A 556 6.21 -1.55 19.72
CA ASP A 556 7.45 -1.02 20.28
C ASP A 556 8.42 -0.77 19.13
N TRP A 557 8.60 0.50 18.75
CA TRP A 557 9.44 0.86 17.60
C TRP A 557 10.92 0.53 17.80
N GLU A 558 11.43 0.65 19.02
CA GLU A 558 12.85 0.37 19.29
C GLU A 558 13.11 -1.14 19.16
N ASP A 559 12.29 -1.97 19.82
CA ASP A 559 12.39 -3.42 19.70
C ASP A 559 12.16 -3.88 18.26
N TYR A 560 11.11 -3.37 17.60
CA TYR A 560 10.81 -3.71 16.22
C TYR A 560 11.97 -3.38 15.29
N LEU A 561 12.57 -2.19 15.38
CA LEU A 561 13.69 -1.82 14.51
C LEU A 561 14.96 -2.64 14.81
N ILE A 562 15.34 -2.74 16.09
CA ILE A 562 16.61 -3.36 16.50
C ILE A 562 16.55 -4.89 16.33
N ASN A 563 15.48 -5.52 16.81
CA ASN A 563 15.41 -6.97 16.99
C ASN A 563 14.60 -7.69 15.92
N VAL A 564 13.75 -6.99 15.16
CA VAL A 564 12.87 -7.61 14.15
C VAL A 564 13.22 -7.17 12.73
N HIS A 565 13.06 -5.88 12.41
CA HIS A 565 13.13 -5.36 11.06
C HIS A 565 14.55 -5.36 10.50
N VAL A 566 15.53 -4.73 11.16
CA VAL A 566 16.92 -4.71 10.66
C VAL A 566 17.51 -6.13 10.54
N PRO A 567 17.32 -7.04 11.51
CA PRO A 567 17.66 -8.46 11.33
C PRO A 567 16.94 -9.13 10.14
N GLY A 568 15.66 -8.84 9.95
CA GLY A 568 14.86 -9.29 8.81
C GLY A 568 15.45 -8.85 7.47
N VAL A 569 15.77 -7.56 7.32
CA VAL A 569 16.44 -6.99 6.15
C VAL A 569 17.79 -7.69 5.91
N ARG A 570 18.59 -7.90 6.97
CA ARG A 570 19.87 -8.62 6.85
C ARG A 570 19.67 -10.06 6.37
N LYS A 571 18.65 -10.75 6.86
CA LYS A 571 18.37 -12.15 6.52
C LYS A 571 17.81 -12.31 5.11
N HIS A 572 16.83 -11.50 4.73
CA HIS A 572 16.03 -11.73 3.52
C HIS A 572 16.45 -10.86 2.33
N VAL A 573 17.07 -9.71 2.59
CA VAL A 573 17.42 -8.72 1.56
C VAL A 573 18.93 -8.68 1.32
N MET A 574 19.73 -8.72 2.39
CA MET A 574 21.19 -8.67 2.27
C MET A 574 21.84 -10.03 1.94
N LYS A 575 21.15 -11.16 2.18
CA LYS A 575 21.64 -12.50 1.77
C LYS A 575 21.48 -12.73 0.27
N GLY A 576 22.35 -12.05 -0.46
CA GLY A 576 22.72 -12.35 -1.85
C GLY A 576 24.22 -12.22 -2.11
N ARG A 577 25.05 -11.92 -1.08
CA ARG A 577 26.49 -11.65 -1.25
C ARG A 577 27.39 -12.02 -0.06
N GLY A 578 27.11 -13.09 0.68
CA GLY A 578 28.09 -13.55 1.67
C GLY A 578 27.58 -14.63 2.62
N SER A 579 27.69 -15.90 2.21
CA SER A 579 27.89 -17.05 3.12
C SER A 579 28.12 -18.34 2.31
N ASN A 580 29.38 -18.80 2.27
CA ASN A 580 29.91 -20.16 2.05
C ASN A 580 29.07 -21.23 1.29
N LYS A 581 29.29 -21.34 -0.04
CA LYS A 581 29.81 -22.53 -0.78
C LYS A 581 29.81 -22.27 -2.30
N PRO A 582 30.69 -22.91 -3.09
CA PRO A 582 30.88 -22.58 -4.51
C PRO A 582 29.90 -23.35 -5.40
N SER A 583 29.06 -22.62 -6.14
CA SER A 583 28.33 -23.19 -7.27
C SER A 583 28.30 -22.19 -8.43
N ILE A 584 29.33 -22.31 -9.27
CA ILE A 584 29.30 -22.33 -10.73
C ILE A 584 28.29 -21.37 -11.39
N GLY A 585 28.83 -20.27 -11.93
CA GLY A 585 28.44 -19.80 -13.26
C GLY A 585 27.08 -19.13 -13.42
N ARG A 586 26.83 -18.01 -12.71
CA ARG A 586 25.96 -16.95 -13.25
C ARG A 586 26.66 -15.60 -13.14
N LYS A 587 27.21 -15.14 -14.27
CA LYS A 587 27.59 -13.74 -14.48
C LYS A 587 26.34 -12.89 -14.30
N LEU A 588 26.19 -12.20 -13.17
CA LEU A 588 25.35 -11.01 -13.13
C LEU A 588 26.09 -9.91 -13.89
N CYS A 589 25.65 -9.65 -15.11
CA CYS A 589 26.01 -8.45 -15.83
C CYS A 589 25.40 -7.26 -15.07
N MET A 590 26.24 -6.49 -14.36
CA MET A 590 25.91 -5.10 -14.10
C MET A 590 25.98 -4.37 -15.45
N GLN A 591 24.86 -4.26 -16.14
CA GLN A 591 24.78 -3.36 -17.29
C GLN A 591 24.55 -1.93 -16.77
N PRO A 592 25.38 -0.95 -17.21
CA PRO A 592 25.04 0.46 -17.08
C PRO A 592 23.80 0.76 -17.92
N ALA A 593 23.04 1.78 -17.54
CA ALA A 593 21.92 2.28 -18.33
C ALA A 593 22.33 2.48 -19.80
N GLY A 594 21.71 1.72 -20.70
CA GLY A 594 21.92 1.80 -22.15
C GLY A 594 21.80 0.44 -22.84
N HIS A 595 20.78 0.33 -23.71
CA HIS A 595 20.48 -0.72 -24.69
C HIS A 595 19.56 -1.89 -24.30
N HIS A 596 18.44 -1.93 -25.03
CA HIS A 596 17.37 -2.94 -25.10
C HIS A 596 17.84 -4.29 -25.67
N PRO A 597 17.04 -5.36 -25.48
CA PRO A 597 16.81 -6.35 -26.51
C PRO A 597 15.41 -6.18 -27.11
N SER A 598 15.39 -5.80 -28.38
CA SER A 598 14.25 -5.91 -29.28
C SER A 598 14.06 -7.35 -29.74
N GLU A 599 12.79 -7.65 -30.03
CA GLU A 599 12.26 -8.85 -30.66
C GLU A 599 13.02 -9.23 -31.94
N HIS A 600 13.22 -10.54 -32.14
CA HIS A 600 13.37 -11.09 -33.48
C HIS A 600 12.11 -11.89 -33.84
N LEU A 601 11.47 -11.39 -34.90
CA LEU A 601 10.33 -11.93 -35.61
C LEU A 601 10.64 -13.25 -36.33
N ILE A 602 9.55 -13.97 -36.52
CA ILE A 602 9.29 -15.09 -37.42
C ILE A 602 9.81 -14.82 -38.84
N GLY A 603 10.39 -15.84 -39.46
CA GLY A 603 10.67 -15.90 -40.89
C GLY A 603 10.74 -17.35 -41.35
N GLY A 604 9.59 -17.98 -41.58
CA GLY A 604 9.47 -19.22 -42.34
C GLY A 604 9.04 -18.89 -43.77
N GLY A 605 9.70 -19.49 -44.76
CA GLY A 605 9.27 -19.43 -46.15
C GLY A 605 10.15 -20.24 -47.12
N LEU A 606 9.54 -21.28 -47.69
CA LEU A 606 9.81 -21.89 -49.01
C LEU A 606 11.02 -22.85 -49.16
N ARG A 607 10.82 -24.14 -48.87
CA ARG A 607 10.59 -25.22 -49.87
C ARG A 607 10.23 -26.53 -49.19
#